data_AF-A0A8C7CLY4-F1
#
_entry.id   AF-A0A8C7CLY4-F1
#
_cell.length_a   1.000
_cell.length_b   1.000
_cell.length_c   1.000
_cell.angle_alpha   90.00
_cell.angle_beta   90.00
_cell.angle_gamma   90.00
#
_symmetry.space_group_name_H-M   'P 1'
#
loop_
_entity.id
_entity.type
_entity.pdbx_description
1 polymer ?
#
loop_
_entity_poly.entity_id
_entity_poly.type
_entity_poly.pdbx_seq_one_letter_code
_entity_poly.pdbx_strand_id
1 'polypeptide(L)'
;MTVVPWLIMLLCVILPRVNGLTSFNELYMVDKGDSLVTLTCPTAFSGAMTWKYEGETEDLDKTQVQGRNLILNEVDWYGEYSCWDGDKKLGSIYLLEELKEQDDDLISCRAKSYGCTFNCSWTHSEFTAVRLGLGHDCTDSQESCTWVYPTTSLQDGGLEFELTHSLSPYTEEASPLVVTVEAITRQEYLRKTKRFYLHDIVQPDSPAGMKCQVMDQRLKVKVEPPATWNCPPSYFPLEHQIGYIFKDNGKEEHSMNPLIPRGVSKLRARSRDPLVPSPWSQWTPWKNVTN
;
A
#
# COMPACT_ATOMS: atom_id res chain seq x y z
N MET A 1 56.29 2.57 -40.95
CA MET A 1 55.75 2.01 -39.71
C MET A 1 55.84 3.06 -38.63
N THR A 2 54.76 3.79 -38.38
CA THR A 2 54.61 4.68 -37.22
C THR A 2 53.13 4.60 -36.82
N VAL A 3 52.87 4.04 -35.65
CA VAL A 3 51.52 3.83 -35.11
C VAL A 3 51.33 4.89 -34.02
N VAL A 4 50.33 5.76 -34.18
CA VAL A 4 49.91 6.71 -33.15
C VAL A 4 48.83 6.03 -32.30
N PRO A 5 48.96 5.94 -30.97
CA PRO A 5 47.86 5.47 -30.13
C PRO A 5 46.99 6.65 -29.71
N TRP A 6 45.71 6.60 -30.06
CA TRP A 6 44.68 7.47 -29.52
C TRP A 6 44.43 7.13 -28.04
N LEU A 7 44.69 8.09 -27.14
CA LEU A 7 44.17 8.07 -25.78
C LEU A 7 42.69 8.48 -25.83
N ILE A 8 41.80 7.52 -25.64
CA ILE A 8 40.40 7.77 -25.34
C ILE A 8 40.31 7.99 -23.82
N MET A 9 40.24 9.25 -23.40
CA MET A 9 39.87 9.63 -22.03
C MET A 9 38.39 9.33 -21.82
N LEU A 10 38.06 8.26 -21.11
CA LEU A 10 36.73 8.05 -20.55
C LEU A 10 36.54 9.04 -19.38
N LEU A 11 35.82 10.12 -19.64
CA LEU A 11 35.19 10.93 -18.58
C LEU A 11 34.05 10.11 -17.97
N CYS A 12 34.34 9.39 -16.89
CA CYS A 12 33.32 8.93 -15.97
C CYS A 12 32.74 10.17 -15.26
N VAL A 13 31.68 10.73 -15.81
CA VAL A 13 30.81 11.65 -15.06
C VAL A 13 30.11 10.81 -14.00
N ILE A 14 30.70 10.76 -12.81
CA ILE A 14 29.99 10.31 -11.62
C ILE A 14 28.98 11.42 -11.34
N LEU A 15 27.77 11.28 -11.86
CA LEU A 15 26.65 12.09 -11.42
C LEU A 15 26.58 11.91 -9.90
N PRO A 16 26.62 12.98 -9.10
CA PRO A 16 26.39 12.85 -7.67
C PRO A 16 25.03 12.19 -7.51
N ARG A 17 24.96 11.12 -6.70
CA ARG A 17 23.67 10.62 -6.22
C ARG A 17 22.96 11.81 -5.60
N VAL A 18 21.90 12.26 -6.25
CA VAL A 18 20.99 13.22 -5.66
C VAL A 18 20.34 12.46 -4.51
N ASN A 19 20.82 12.69 -3.30
CA ASN A 19 20.20 12.18 -2.08
C ASN A 19 18.88 12.94 -1.95
N GLY A 20 17.83 12.40 -2.54
CA GLY A 20 16.48 12.94 -2.43
C GLY A 20 15.75 12.37 -1.23
N LEU A 21 14.63 13.01 -0.91
CA LEU A 21 13.64 12.49 0.03
C LEU A 21 13.18 11.10 -0.41
N THR A 22 13.79 10.08 0.20
CA THR A 22 13.54 8.66 -0.09
C THR A 22 12.86 7.95 1.06
N SER A 23 12.72 8.62 2.22
CA SER A 23 12.12 8.03 3.40
C SER A 23 11.55 9.08 4.36
N PHE A 24 10.61 8.65 5.19
CA PHE A 24 10.04 9.46 6.28
C PHE A 24 11.03 9.79 7.42
N ASN A 25 12.29 9.33 7.35
CA ASN A 25 13.31 9.63 8.36
C ASN A 25 14.03 10.95 8.09
N GLU A 26 13.91 11.49 6.88
CA GLU A 26 14.46 12.80 6.54
C GLU A 26 13.55 13.91 7.04
N LEU A 27 14.11 15.10 7.28
CA LEU A 27 13.36 16.23 7.80
C LEU A 27 12.55 16.88 6.69
N TYR A 28 11.24 16.97 6.89
CA TYR A 28 10.33 17.66 5.98
C TYR A 28 9.30 18.49 6.76
N MET A 29 8.71 19.46 6.07
CA MET A 29 7.58 20.27 6.50
C MET A 29 6.52 20.20 5.41
N VAL A 30 5.26 20.04 5.82
CA VAL A 30 4.11 20.02 4.89
C VAL A 30 3.46 21.39 4.93
N ASP A 31 3.35 22.03 3.77
CA ASP A 31 2.51 23.21 3.60
C ASP A 31 1.04 22.77 3.46
N LYS A 32 0.21 23.19 4.40
CA LYS A 32 -1.23 22.90 4.43
C LYS A 32 -2.07 23.98 3.72
N GLY A 33 -1.41 24.91 3.05
CA GLY A 33 -2.00 26.13 2.48
C GLY A 33 -2.03 27.28 3.48
N ASP A 34 -1.09 27.30 4.43
CA ASP A 34 -0.95 28.42 5.36
C ASP A 34 -0.27 29.58 4.63
N SER A 35 -0.70 30.82 4.89
CA SER A 35 -0.12 32.00 4.21
C SER A 35 1.30 32.32 4.64
N LEU A 36 1.89 31.58 5.59
CA LEU A 36 3.24 31.83 6.10
C LEU A 36 3.86 30.51 6.59
N VAL A 37 4.95 30.10 5.95
CA VAL A 37 5.71 28.89 6.31
C VAL A 37 7.03 29.29 6.94
N THR A 38 7.38 28.70 8.10
CA THR A 38 8.65 28.95 8.77
C THR A 38 9.49 27.69 8.83
N LEU A 39 10.57 27.65 8.06
CA LEU A 39 11.55 26.58 8.07
C LEU A 39 12.65 26.88 9.10
N THR A 40 12.99 25.92 9.94
CA THR A 40 14.07 26.07 10.93
C THR A 40 15.24 25.18 10.57
N CYS A 41 16.43 25.76 10.43
CA CYS A 41 17.65 25.01 10.10
C CYS A 41 17.95 23.98 11.20
N PRO A 42 18.12 22.68 10.87
CA PRO A 42 18.29 21.61 11.85
C PRO A 42 19.73 21.53 12.37
N THR A 43 20.19 22.61 12.98
CA THR A 43 21.56 22.74 13.51
C THR A 43 21.58 23.48 14.84
N ALA A 44 22.56 23.16 15.68
CA ALA A 44 22.88 23.93 16.88
C ALA A 44 23.75 25.17 16.59
N PHE A 45 24.18 25.37 15.34
CA PHE A 45 24.99 26.51 14.94
C PHE A 45 24.24 27.85 15.14
N SER A 46 24.92 28.82 15.73
CA SER A 46 24.38 30.14 16.10
C SER A 46 25.04 31.31 15.37
N GLY A 47 25.90 31.03 14.39
CA GLY A 47 26.53 32.06 13.56
C GLY A 47 25.62 32.55 12.43
N ALA A 48 26.15 33.46 11.61
CA ALA A 48 25.47 33.89 10.39
C ALA A 48 25.34 32.72 9.42
N MET A 49 24.15 32.55 8.83
CA MET A 49 23.88 31.50 7.86
C MET A 49 23.12 32.03 6.66
N THR A 50 23.30 31.35 5.54
CA THR A 50 22.53 31.58 4.31
C THR A 50 21.65 30.39 4.01
N TRP A 51 20.57 30.64 3.28
CA TRP A 51 19.66 29.61 2.79
C TRP A 51 19.79 29.47 1.28
N LYS A 52 19.62 28.24 0.78
CA LYS A 52 19.63 27.89 -0.64
C LYS A 52 18.48 26.93 -0.93
N TYR A 53 17.84 27.12 -2.07
CA TYR A 53 16.84 26.18 -2.60
C TYR A 53 17.51 25.28 -3.64
N GLU A 54 17.35 23.96 -3.51
CA GLU A 54 17.97 22.94 -4.38
C GLU A 54 19.50 23.13 -4.57
N GLY A 55 20.15 23.74 -3.58
CA GLY A 55 21.59 24.04 -3.60
C GLY A 55 21.97 25.30 -4.38
N GLU A 56 21.02 25.97 -5.02
CA GLU A 56 21.20 27.23 -5.73
C GLU A 56 20.89 28.42 -4.83
N THR A 57 21.63 29.51 -5.03
CA THR A 57 21.27 30.83 -4.49
C THR A 57 20.18 31.40 -5.39
N GLU A 58 18.99 30.81 -5.37
CA GLU A 58 17.82 31.44 -5.96
C GLU A 58 17.49 32.74 -5.20
N ASP A 59 16.90 33.70 -5.91
CA ASP A 59 16.40 34.95 -5.33
C ASP A 59 15.21 34.62 -4.43
N LEU A 60 15.53 34.31 -3.17
CA LEU A 60 14.59 34.18 -2.06
C LEU A 60 14.06 35.58 -1.65
N ASP A 61 13.73 36.44 -2.62
CA ASP A 61 13.39 37.86 -2.46
C ASP A 61 12.13 38.08 -1.63
N LYS A 62 11.22 37.10 -1.64
CA LYS A 62 9.99 37.11 -0.84
C LYS A 62 10.14 36.46 0.53
N THR A 63 11.36 36.15 0.94
CA THR A 63 11.64 35.45 2.21
C THR A 63 12.30 36.37 3.23
N GLN A 64 12.20 36.00 4.50
CA GLN A 64 12.90 36.68 5.58
C GLN A 64 13.72 35.67 6.37
N VAL A 65 15.01 35.96 6.51
CA VAL A 65 15.91 35.16 7.36
C VAL A 65 15.98 35.80 8.74
N GLN A 66 15.56 35.06 9.77
CA GLN A 66 15.61 35.48 11.16
C GLN A 66 16.37 34.44 12.00
N GLY A 67 17.67 34.69 12.17
CA GLY A 67 18.56 33.75 12.87
C GLY A 67 18.64 32.42 12.13
N ARG A 68 18.07 31.36 12.72
CA ARG A 68 18.03 30.01 12.12
C ARG A 68 16.78 29.75 11.28
N ASN A 69 15.87 30.71 11.21
CA ASN A 69 14.57 30.53 10.58
C ASN A 69 14.54 31.20 9.21
N LEU A 70 14.01 30.51 8.21
CA LEU A 70 13.62 31.05 6.93
C LEU A 70 12.09 31.15 6.91
N ILE A 71 11.58 32.37 6.79
CA ILE A 71 10.15 32.67 6.75
C ILE A 71 9.76 32.92 5.30
N LEU A 72 8.89 32.08 4.77
CA LEU A 72 8.32 32.18 3.43
C LEU A 72 6.95 32.86 3.54
N ASN A 73 6.83 34.06 3.00
CA ASN A 73 5.55 34.79 2.99
C ASN A 73 4.59 34.25 1.91
N GLU A 74 5.16 33.67 0.86
CA GLU A 74 4.46 32.95 -0.20
C GLU A 74 5.35 31.75 -0.55
N VAL A 75 4.74 30.58 -0.73
CA VAL A 75 5.46 29.37 -1.14
C VAL A 75 5.43 29.31 -2.66
N ASP A 76 6.53 29.74 -3.28
CA ASP A 76 6.71 29.69 -4.73
C ASP A 76 7.30 28.34 -5.19
N TRP A 77 8.05 27.63 -4.31
CA TRP A 77 8.76 26.39 -4.65
C TRP A 77 8.71 25.33 -3.54
N TYR A 78 8.48 24.09 -3.95
CA TYR A 78 8.54 22.88 -3.12
C TYR A 78 9.77 22.06 -3.45
N GLY A 79 10.43 21.51 -2.43
CA GLY A 79 11.71 20.82 -2.58
C GLY A 79 12.66 21.09 -1.43
N GLU A 80 13.95 20.94 -1.69
CA GLU A 80 14.98 21.03 -0.67
C GLU A 80 15.38 22.46 -0.34
N TYR A 81 15.19 22.86 0.92
CA TYR A 81 15.76 24.07 1.49
C TYR A 81 16.93 23.70 2.39
N SER A 82 18.08 24.31 2.12
CA SER A 82 19.33 23.98 2.82
C SER A 82 19.97 25.22 3.42
N CYS A 83 20.49 25.09 4.64
CA CYS A 83 21.17 26.16 5.36
C CYS A 83 22.69 25.94 5.34
N TRP A 84 23.45 27.03 5.23
CA TRP A 84 24.88 27.00 4.95
C TRP A 84 25.67 27.99 5.82
N ASP A 85 26.89 27.60 6.16
CA ASP A 85 27.95 28.44 6.72
C ASP A 85 29.08 28.54 5.68
N GLY A 86 29.07 29.62 4.89
CA GLY A 86 29.89 29.73 3.68
C GLY A 86 29.58 28.59 2.70
N ASP A 87 30.58 27.75 2.42
CA ASP A 87 30.46 26.57 1.55
C ASP A 87 30.10 25.29 2.29
N LYS A 88 29.89 25.35 3.61
CA LYS A 88 29.55 24.18 4.43
C LYS A 88 28.04 24.09 4.64
N LYS A 89 27.43 23.02 4.13
CA LYS A 89 26.04 22.68 4.40
C LYS A 89 25.85 22.31 5.87
N LEU A 90 24.98 23.01 6.56
CA LEU A 90 24.66 22.80 7.98
C LEU A 90 23.51 21.81 8.15
N GLY A 91 22.56 21.79 7.22
CA GLY A 91 21.40 20.92 7.25
C GLY A 91 20.44 21.21 6.09
N SER A 92 19.43 20.35 5.96
CA SER A 92 18.35 20.49 4.98
C SER A 92 17.01 20.14 5.57
N ILE A 93 15.98 20.74 5.01
CA ILE A 93 14.58 20.42 5.24
C ILE A 93 13.85 20.46 3.89
N TYR A 94 13.00 19.47 3.64
CA TYR A 94 12.14 19.45 2.46
C TYR A 94 10.83 20.17 2.76
N LEU A 95 10.41 21.10 1.90
CA LEU A 95 9.07 21.67 1.95
C LEU A 95 8.19 20.95 0.92
N LEU A 96 7.08 20.37 1.38
CA LEU A 96 6.18 19.55 0.58
C LEU A 96 4.79 20.19 0.45
N GLU A 97 4.20 20.10 -0.72
CA GLU A 97 2.82 20.50 -1.01
C GLU A 97 1.84 19.44 -0.53
N GLU A 98 0.81 19.81 0.24
CA GLU A 98 -0.26 18.88 0.61
C GLU A 98 -1.25 18.66 -0.54
N LEU A 99 -1.27 17.44 -1.09
CA LEU A 99 -2.23 17.02 -2.10
C LEU A 99 -3.61 16.75 -1.47
N LYS A 100 -4.59 17.60 -1.79
CA LYS A 100 -5.96 17.51 -1.21
C LYS A 100 -6.93 16.67 -2.05
N GLU A 101 -6.82 16.69 -3.37
CA GLU A 101 -7.73 16.01 -4.28
C GLU A 101 -7.06 14.82 -4.98
N GLN A 102 -7.41 13.61 -4.55
CA GLN A 102 -7.07 12.38 -5.24
C GLN A 102 -8.15 11.33 -4.95
N ASP A 103 -8.26 10.36 -5.87
CA ASP A 103 -9.25 9.29 -5.88
C ASP A 103 -9.33 8.52 -4.54
N ASP A 104 -10.49 7.98 -4.18
CA ASP A 104 -10.65 7.19 -2.94
C ASP A 104 -10.02 5.77 -3.07
N ASP A 105 -9.56 5.43 -4.27
CA ASP A 105 -9.06 4.11 -4.67
C ASP A 105 -7.53 3.94 -4.57
N LEU A 106 -6.82 4.88 -3.95
CA LEU A 106 -5.34 4.82 -3.80
C LEU A 106 -4.85 3.61 -3.00
N ILE A 107 -5.66 3.18 -2.03
CA ILE A 107 -5.38 2.04 -1.17
C ILE A 107 -6.53 1.03 -1.24
N SER A 108 -6.17 -0.20 -1.56
CA SER A 108 -7.06 -1.35 -1.56
C SER A 108 -6.69 -2.28 -0.41
N CYS A 109 -7.67 -2.71 0.38
CA CYS A 109 -7.44 -3.58 1.53
C CYS A 109 -8.27 -4.86 1.41
N ARG A 110 -7.71 -5.97 1.87
CA ARG A 110 -8.31 -7.30 1.84
C ARG A 110 -7.96 -8.08 3.09
N ALA A 111 -8.96 -8.65 3.74
CA ALA A 111 -8.80 -9.61 4.81
C ALA A 111 -9.09 -11.02 4.29
N LYS A 112 -8.21 -11.99 4.57
CA LYS A 112 -8.41 -13.39 4.15
C LYS A 112 -9.49 -14.10 4.97
N SER A 113 -9.78 -13.54 6.15
CA SER A 113 -10.64 -14.08 7.19
C SER A 113 -10.89 -12.97 8.22
N TYR A 114 -11.73 -13.23 9.23
CA TYR A 114 -11.95 -12.37 10.40
C TYR A 114 -10.80 -12.46 11.43
N GLY A 115 -9.64 -12.98 11.03
CA GLY A 115 -8.44 -13.03 11.88
C GLY A 115 -7.95 -11.64 12.29
N CYS A 116 -6.83 -11.58 13.00
CA CYS A 116 -6.32 -10.31 13.52
C CYS A 116 -5.51 -9.50 12.51
N THR A 117 -5.37 -9.98 11.28
CA THR A 117 -4.53 -9.37 10.24
C THR A 117 -5.27 -9.20 8.93
N PHE A 118 -4.95 -8.12 8.24
CA PHE A 118 -5.39 -7.87 6.87
C PHE A 118 -4.28 -7.19 6.08
N ASN A 119 -4.36 -7.30 4.76
CA ASN A 119 -3.37 -6.72 3.87
C ASN A 119 -3.94 -5.50 3.16
N CYS A 120 -3.10 -4.51 2.92
CA CYS A 120 -3.43 -3.42 2.01
C CYS A 120 -2.37 -3.32 0.92
N SER A 121 -2.79 -2.92 -0.26
CA SER A 121 -1.93 -2.69 -1.42
C SER A 121 -2.04 -1.24 -1.88
N TRP A 122 -0.91 -0.71 -2.32
CA TRP A 122 -0.75 0.62 -2.89
C TRP A 122 -0.14 0.47 -4.29
N THR A 123 -0.67 1.16 -5.31
CA THR A 123 -0.26 0.98 -6.71
C THR A 123 0.33 2.23 -7.35
N HIS A 124 0.52 3.30 -6.58
CA HIS A 124 0.97 4.60 -7.07
C HIS A 124 2.50 4.75 -6.93
N SER A 125 3.20 4.35 -7.98
CA SER A 125 4.68 4.30 -8.02
C SER A 125 5.36 5.67 -8.07
N GLU A 126 4.60 6.76 -8.26
CA GLU A 126 5.13 8.12 -8.26
C GLU A 126 5.66 8.57 -6.89
N PHE A 127 5.14 7.97 -5.81
CA PHE A 127 5.57 8.27 -4.44
C PHE A 127 6.85 7.53 -4.07
N THR A 128 7.81 8.25 -3.49
CA THR A 128 9.12 7.70 -3.11
C THR A 128 9.06 6.90 -1.81
N ALA A 129 8.14 7.25 -0.90
CA ALA A 129 7.88 6.48 0.32
C ALA A 129 6.41 6.51 0.70
N VAL A 130 5.92 5.40 1.24
CA VAL A 130 4.54 5.21 1.69
C VAL A 130 4.54 4.49 3.04
N ARG A 131 3.69 4.94 3.96
CA ARG A 131 3.47 4.31 5.26
C ARG A 131 1.99 4.31 5.63
N LEU A 132 1.56 3.30 6.37
CA LEU A 132 0.17 3.15 6.82
C LEU A 132 0.11 3.17 8.34
N GLY A 133 -0.93 3.78 8.89
CA GLY A 133 -1.23 3.79 10.32
C GLY A 133 -2.63 3.25 10.55
N LEU A 134 -2.80 2.45 11.61
CA LEU A 134 -4.10 1.93 12.03
C LEU A 134 -4.55 2.63 13.32
N GLY A 135 -5.77 3.14 13.31
CA GLY A 135 -6.43 3.73 14.47
C GLY A 135 -6.63 5.24 14.35
N HIS A 136 -7.40 5.77 15.30
CA HIS A 136 -7.73 7.20 15.33
C HIS A 136 -6.51 8.09 15.61
N ASP A 137 -5.55 7.62 16.41
CA ASP A 137 -4.34 8.37 16.71
C ASP A 137 -3.52 8.71 15.44
N CYS A 138 -3.65 7.88 14.40
CA CYS A 138 -2.98 8.08 13.12
C CYS A 138 -3.67 9.11 12.22
N THR A 139 -4.90 9.56 12.53
CA THR A 139 -5.59 10.54 11.67
C THR A 139 -5.03 11.95 11.79
N ASP A 140 -4.38 12.27 12.91
CA ASP A 140 -3.76 13.57 13.16
C ASP A 140 -2.24 13.51 13.37
N SER A 141 -1.62 12.37 13.02
CA SER A 141 -0.18 12.09 13.20
C SER A 141 0.25 12.29 14.65
N GLN A 142 -0.58 11.84 15.59
CA GLN A 142 -0.24 11.88 17.01
C GLN A 142 0.99 11.00 17.28
N GLU A 143 1.78 11.36 18.28
CA GLU A 143 3.00 10.61 18.64
C GLU A 143 2.73 9.13 18.99
N SER A 144 1.50 8.80 19.40
CA SER A 144 1.07 7.42 19.68
C SER A 144 0.78 6.59 18.42
N CYS A 145 0.71 7.19 17.24
CA CYS A 145 0.48 6.45 16.00
C CYS A 145 1.66 5.51 15.70
N THR A 146 1.36 4.23 15.50
CA THR A 146 2.34 3.24 15.05
C THR A 146 2.27 3.10 13.54
N TRP A 147 3.34 3.53 12.86
CA TRP A 147 3.47 3.44 11.42
C TRP A 147 3.96 2.07 10.96
N VAL A 148 3.34 1.55 9.91
CA VAL A 148 3.68 0.31 9.22
C VAL A 148 4.28 0.67 7.85
N TYR A 149 5.37 -0.01 7.53
CA TYR A 149 6.13 0.14 6.29
C TYR A 149 5.87 -1.07 5.38
N PRO A 150 6.09 -0.96 4.06
CA PRO A 150 5.77 -2.03 3.14
C PRO A 150 6.59 -3.29 3.41
N THR A 151 5.93 -4.45 3.39
CA THR A 151 6.57 -5.76 3.60
C THR A 151 7.24 -6.27 2.33
N THR A 152 6.67 -5.93 1.17
CA THR A 152 7.14 -6.40 -0.15
C THR A 152 6.86 -5.34 -1.22
N SER A 153 7.77 -5.23 -2.19
CA SER A 153 7.53 -4.51 -3.45
C SER A 153 7.00 -5.47 -4.52
N LEU A 154 5.88 -5.11 -5.14
CA LEU A 154 5.28 -5.83 -6.26
C LEU A 154 6.06 -5.56 -7.56
N GLN A 155 5.93 -6.46 -8.54
CA GLN A 155 6.68 -6.39 -9.81
C GLN A 155 6.33 -5.16 -10.67
N ASP A 156 5.16 -4.58 -10.44
CA ASP A 156 4.65 -3.37 -11.09
C ASP A 156 4.99 -2.07 -10.33
N GLY A 157 5.78 -2.16 -9.26
CA GLY A 157 6.10 -1.02 -8.39
C GLY A 157 5.06 -0.77 -7.29
N GLY A 158 4.03 -1.63 -7.17
CA GLY A 158 3.11 -1.57 -6.05
C GLY A 158 3.75 -1.99 -4.72
N LEU A 159 3.11 -1.65 -3.61
CA LEU A 159 3.57 -1.94 -2.26
C LEU A 159 2.52 -2.71 -1.50
N GLU A 160 2.94 -3.75 -0.77
CA GLU A 160 2.07 -4.50 0.14
C GLU A 160 2.37 -4.18 1.60
N PHE A 161 1.31 -4.09 2.40
CA PHE A 161 1.35 -3.84 3.83
C PHE A 161 0.53 -4.90 4.55
N GLU A 162 0.99 -5.29 5.74
CA GLU A 162 0.23 -6.14 6.65
C GLU A 162 -0.08 -5.33 7.91
N LEU A 163 -1.37 -5.19 8.24
CA LEU A 163 -1.85 -4.49 9.42
C LEU A 163 -2.44 -5.49 10.41
N THR A 164 -2.26 -5.22 11.71
CA THR A 164 -2.79 -6.04 12.80
C THR A 164 -3.78 -5.24 13.63
N HIS A 165 -4.92 -5.83 13.98
CA HIS A 165 -5.95 -5.23 14.85
C HIS A 165 -6.30 -6.14 16.03
N SER A 166 -7.09 -5.61 16.97
CA SER A 166 -7.53 -6.29 18.19
C SER A 166 -9.01 -6.72 18.18
N LEU A 167 -9.73 -6.51 17.07
CA LEU A 167 -11.13 -6.96 16.93
C LEU A 167 -11.28 -8.46 17.18
N SER A 168 -12.40 -8.85 17.79
CA SER A 168 -12.76 -10.25 17.99
C SER A 168 -13.51 -10.79 16.78
N PRO A 169 -13.13 -11.96 16.24
CA PRO A 169 -13.84 -12.60 15.12
C PRO A 169 -15.27 -13.04 15.45
N TYR A 170 -15.65 -13.08 16.74
CA TYR A 170 -16.93 -13.59 17.21
C TYR A 170 -17.93 -12.48 17.56
N THR A 171 -17.57 -11.21 17.36
CA THR A 171 -18.42 -10.08 17.75
C THR A 171 -18.66 -9.17 16.56
N GLU A 172 -19.87 -8.61 16.49
CA GLU A 172 -20.17 -7.54 15.55
C GLU A 172 -19.30 -6.32 15.82
N GLU A 173 -18.81 -5.70 14.75
CA GLU A 173 -17.94 -4.53 14.84
C GLU A 173 -18.73 -3.29 15.23
N ALA A 174 -18.45 -2.74 16.41
CA ALA A 174 -19.13 -1.52 16.89
C ALA A 174 -18.65 -0.24 16.19
N SER A 175 -17.46 -0.27 15.60
CA SER A 175 -16.85 0.88 14.92
C SER A 175 -15.94 0.40 13.79
N PRO A 176 -15.83 1.16 12.68
CA PRO A 176 -14.98 0.80 11.57
C PRO A 176 -13.50 0.87 11.95
N LEU A 177 -12.69 0.08 11.26
CA LEU A 177 -11.25 0.28 11.21
C LEU A 177 -10.95 1.61 10.52
N VAL A 178 -9.92 2.30 11.01
CA VAL A 178 -9.47 3.60 10.48
C VAL A 178 -8.05 3.45 10.01
N VAL A 179 -7.84 3.43 8.70
CA VAL A 179 -6.52 3.30 8.09
C VAL A 179 -6.13 4.64 7.49
N THR A 180 -5.03 5.21 7.97
CA THR A 180 -4.43 6.42 7.41
C THR A 180 -3.22 6.04 6.58
N VAL A 181 -3.15 6.53 5.35
CA VAL A 181 -1.97 6.44 4.49
C VAL A 181 -1.29 7.80 4.43
N GLU A 182 0.02 7.80 4.56
CA GLU A 182 0.88 8.92 4.21
C GLU A 182 1.83 8.49 3.10
N ALA A 183 1.94 9.32 2.07
CA ALA A 183 2.84 9.10 0.96
C ALA A 183 3.58 10.41 0.63
N ILE A 184 4.86 10.31 0.30
CA ILE A 184 5.70 11.48 -0.01
C ILE A 184 6.43 11.29 -1.34
N THR A 185 6.60 12.40 -2.04
CA THR A 185 7.62 12.58 -3.07
C THR A 185 8.65 13.58 -2.57
N ARG A 186 9.54 14.08 -3.43
CA ARG A 186 10.47 15.16 -3.05
C ARG A 186 9.79 16.52 -2.87
N GLN A 187 8.56 16.66 -3.36
CA GLN A 187 7.84 17.94 -3.43
C GLN A 187 6.39 17.84 -2.93
N GLU A 188 5.84 16.63 -2.86
CA GLU A 188 4.43 16.42 -2.55
C GLU A 188 4.28 15.54 -1.32
N TYR A 189 3.23 15.81 -0.56
CA TYR A 189 2.79 15.04 0.57
C TYR A 189 1.32 14.72 0.39
N LEU A 190 0.98 13.44 0.46
CA LEU A 190 -0.39 12.97 0.43
C LEU A 190 -0.72 12.34 1.77
N ARG A 191 -1.88 12.73 2.31
CA ARG A 191 -2.51 12.07 3.44
C ARG A 191 -3.95 11.74 3.13
N LYS A 192 -4.32 10.48 3.31
CA LYS A 192 -5.71 10.03 3.17
C LYS A 192 -6.08 9.08 4.30
N THR A 193 -7.35 9.10 4.70
CA THR A 193 -7.88 8.20 5.72
C THR A 193 -9.07 7.45 5.15
N LYS A 194 -9.01 6.13 5.19
CA LYS A 194 -10.09 5.23 4.79
C LYS A 194 -10.74 4.61 6.02
N ARG A 195 -12.06 4.50 6.00
CA ARG A 195 -12.86 3.88 7.06
C ARG A 195 -13.66 2.75 6.45
N PHE A 196 -13.55 1.56 7.02
CA PHE A 196 -14.28 0.37 6.59
C PHE A 196 -14.42 -0.59 7.76
N TYR A 197 -15.42 -1.47 7.71
CA TYR A 197 -15.47 -2.60 8.63
C TYR A 197 -14.63 -3.76 8.08
N LEU A 198 -14.10 -4.59 8.96
CA LEU A 198 -13.35 -5.79 8.57
C LEU A 198 -14.21 -6.66 7.65
N HIS A 199 -15.49 -6.86 7.99
CA HIS A 199 -16.40 -7.67 7.18
C HIS A 199 -16.63 -7.15 5.75
N ASP A 200 -16.41 -5.86 5.49
CA ASP A 200 -16.52 -5.28 4.13
C ASP A 200 -15.36 -5.71 3.22
N ILE A 201 -14.20 -6.02 3.82
CA ILE A 201 -12.98 -6.36 3.10
C ILE A 201 -12.63 -7.85 3.19
N VAL A 202 -13.46 -8.66 3.84
CA VAL A 202 -13.26 -10.11 3.95
C VAL A 202 -13.48 -10.77 2.59
N GLN A 203 -12.43 -11.40 2.08
CA GLN A 203 -12.46 -12.23 0.89
C GLN A 203 -11.64 -13.50 1.19
N PRO A 204 -12.27 -14.68 1.30
CA PRO A 204 -11.54 -15.92 1.53
C PRO A 204 -10.46 -16.17 0.48
N ASP A 205 -9.40 -16.87 0.86
CA ASP A 205 -8.49 -17.46 -0.13
C ASP A 205 -9.19 -18.57 -0.95
N SER A 206 -8.55 -18.97 -2.05
CA SER A 206 -9.08 -20.07 -2.86
C SER A 206 -9.19 -21.36 -2.03
N PRO A 207 -10.26 -22.17 -2.20
CA PRO A 207 -10.42 -23.43 -1.47
C PRO A 207 -9.18 -24.30 -1.48
N ALA A 208 -8.88 -24.96 -0.36
CA ALA A 208 -7.70 -25.84 -0.26
C ALA A 208 -7.80 -27.07 -1.18
N GLY A 209 -9.03 -27.49 -1.50
CA GLY A 209 -9.25 -28.64 -2.36
C GLY A 209 -10.72 -29.01 -2.52
N MET A 210 -10.93 -30.09 -3.27
CA MET A 210 -12.24 -30.70 -3.47
C MET A 210 -12.12 -32.22 -3.46
N LYS A 211 -13.09 -32.87 -2.80
CA LYS A 211 -13.30 -34.32 -2.76
C LYS A 211 -14.63 -34.65 -3.42
N CYS A 212 -14.63 -35.69 -4.24
CA CYS A 212 -15.82 -36.13 -4.97
C CYS A 212 -16.27 -37.49 -4.46
N GLN A 213 -17.56 -37.67 -4.27
CA GLN A 213 -18.18 -38.94 -3.93
C GLN A 213 -19.28 -39.24 -4.95
N VAL A 214 -19.21 -40.41 -5.58
CA VAL A 214 -20.23 -40.86 -6.52
C VAL A 214 -21.49 -41.22 -5.75
N MET A 215 -22.64 -40.66 -6.17
CA MET A 215 -23.97 -40.94 -5.63
C MET A 215 -24.94 -41.19 -6.78
N ASP A 216 -25.18 -42.46 -7.10
CA ASP A 216 -26.03 -42.87 -8.22
C ASP A 216 -25.65 -42.19 -9.56
N GLN A 217 -26.54 -41.32 -10.06
CA GLN A 217 -26.38 -40.54 -11.29
C GLN A 217 -25.73 -39.15 -11.06
N ARG A 218 -25.39 -38.82 -9.80
CA ARG A 218 -24.81 -37.54 -9.40
C ARG A 218 -23.43 -37.71 -8.76
N LEU A 219 -22.69 -36.62 -8.73
CA LEU A 219 -21.42 -36.50 -8.04
C LEU A 219 -21.58 -35.50 -6.90
N LYS A 220 -21.38 -35.94 -5.66
CA LYS A 220 -21.34 -35.06 -4.50
C LYS A 220 -19.94 -34.50 -4.34
N VAL A 221 -19.82 -33.18 -4.47
CA VAL A 221 -18.57 -32.44 -4.30
C VAL A 221 -18.55 -31.85 -2.89
N LYS A 222 -17.51 -32.21 -2.13
CA LYS A 222 -17.17 -31.59 -0.86
C LYS A 222 -15.98 -30.65 -1.10
N VAL A 223 -16.22 -29.36 -0.93
CA VAL A 223 -15.17 -28.33 -1.00
C VAL A 223 -14.52 -28.21 0.37
N GLU A 224 -13.20 -28.09 0.39
CA GLU A 224 -12.42 -27.91 1.62
C GLU A 224 -12.12 -26.41 1.79
N PRO A 225 -12.50 -25.79 2.94
CA PRO A 225 -12.17 -24.40 3.22
C PRO A 225 -10.66 -24.14 3.11
N PRO A 226 -10.24 -22.92 2.73
CA PRO A 226 -8.83 -22.56 2.80
C PRO A 226 -8.34 -22.62 4.25
N ALA A 227 -7.07 -22.99 4.45
CA ALA A 227 -6.47 -23.09 5.78
C ALA A 227 -6.43 -21.75 6.54
N THR A 228 -6.53 -20.63 5.81
CA THR A 228 -6.55 -19.26 6.34
C THR A 228 -7.93 -18.82 6.84
N TRP A 229 -9.01 -19.56 6.53
CA TRP A 229 -10.36 -19.23 6.99
C TRP A 229 -10.56 -19.50 8.48
N ASN A 230 -11.44 -18.73 9.12
CA ASN A 230 -11.71 -18.90 10.55
C ASN A 230 -12.33 -20.27 10.86
N CYS A 231 -12.00 -20.76 12.05
CA CYS A 231 -12.62 -21.93 12.67
C CYS A 231 -13.45 -21.51 13.88
N PRO A 232 -14.52 -22.25 14.23
CA PRO A 232 -14.99 -23.46 13.57
C PRO A 232 -15.89 -23.16 12.34
N PRO A 233 -15.96 -24.07 11.35
CA PRO A 233 -16.83 -23.90 10.17
C PRO A 233 -18.33 -23.81 10.48
N SER A 234 -18.74 -24.28 11.66
CA SER A 234 -20.12 -24.12 12.14
C SER A 234 -20.47 -22.68 12.48
N TYR A 235 -19.47 -21.87 12.83
CA TYR A 235 -19.64 -20.45 13.14
C TYR A 235 -19.28 -19.57 11.94
N PHE A 236 -18.24 -19.93 11.19
CA PHE A 236 -17.80 -19.24 9.98
C PHE A 236 -18.10 -20.09 8.73
N PRO A 237 -19.38 -20.22 8.33
CA PRO A 237 -19.74 -21.00 7.17
C PRO A 237 -19.16 -20.38 5.89
N LEU A 238 -18.89 -21.21 4.90
CA LEU A 238 -18.59 -20.75 3.55
C LEU A 238 -19.67 -21.25 2.60
N GLU A 239 -20.11 -20.37 1.71
CA GLU A 239 -20.85 -20.75 0.53
C GLU A 239 -19.87 -21.04 -0.62
N HIS A 240 -20.14 -22.09 -1.37
CA HIS A 240 -19.26 -22.54 -2.45
C HIS A 240 -19.96 -22.49 -3.80
N GLN A 241 -19.23 -22.04 -4.81
CA GLN A 241 -19.61 -22.22 -6.20
C GLN A 241 -18.69 -23.24 -6.85
N ILE A 242 -19.27 -24.24 -7.51
CA ILE A 242 -18.55 -25.31 -8.20
C ILE A 242 -18.66 -25.05 -9.69
N GLY A 243 -17.52 -24.89 -10.36
CA GLY A 243 -17.42 -24.89 -11.82
C GLY A 243 -17.05 -26.29 -12.31
N TYR A 244 -17.71 -26.74 -13.38
CA TYR A 244 -17.47 -28.06 -13.95
C TYR A 244 -17.55 -28.06 -15.47
N ILE A 245 -16.82 -28.99 -16.10
CA ILE A 245 -16.82 -29.18 -17.55
C ILE A 245 -17.39 -30.57 -17.86
N PHE A 246 -18.35 -30.65 -18.77
CA PHE A 246 -18.92 -31.94 -19.17
C PHE A 246 -17.95 -32.76 -20.05
N LYS A 247 -18.05 -34.10 -19.98
CA LYS A 247 -17.24 -35.04 -20.77
C LYS A 247 -17.64 -35.11 -22.24
N ASP A 248 -18.92 -34.92 -22.54
CA ASP A 248 -19.53 -35.16 -23.85
C ASP A 248 -19.29 -34.00 -24.81
N ASN A 249 -19.48 -32.76 -24.35
CA ASN A 249 -19.47 -31.56 -25.18
C ASN A 249 -18.45 -30.50 -24.74
N GLY A 250 -17.75 -30.72 -23.62
CA GLY A 250 -16.77 -29.76 -23.09
C GLY A 250 -17.37 -28.44 -22.59
N LYS A 251 -18.70 -28.35 -22.45
CA LYS A 251 -19.38 -27.15 -21.94
C LYS A 251 -19.03 -26.93 -20.47
N GLU A 252 -18.71 -25.69 -20.14
CA GLU A 252 -18.52 -25.24 -18.76
C GLU A 252 -19.84 -24.75 -18.16
N GLU A 253 -20.12 -25.16 -16.92
CA GLU A 253 -21.23 -24.68 -16.12
C GLU A 253 -20.82 -24.46 -14.66
N HIS A 254 -21.67 -23.74 -13.92
CA HIS A 254 -21.47 -23.46 -12.50
C HIS A 254 -22.70 -23.83 -11.70
N SER A 255 -22.50 -24.32 -10.48
CA SER A 255 -23.58 -24.67 -9.56
C SER A 255 -23.21 -24.29 -8.12
N MET A 256 -24.21 -23.80 -7.38
CA MET A 256 -24.14 -23.62 -5.93
C MET A 256 -24.51 -24.91 -5.18
N ASN A 257 -25.11 -25.88 -5.88
CA ASN A 257 -25.49 -27.16 -5.31
C ASN A 257 -24.27 -28.11 -5.32
N PRO A 258 -23.91 -28.73 -4.17
CA PRO A 258 -22.81 -29.69 -4.10
C PRO A 258 -23.07 -30.98 -4.90
N LEU A 259 -24.30 -31.26 -5.31
CA LEU A 259 -24.66 -32.41 -6.13
C LEU A 259 -24.72 -32.00 -7.61
N ILE A 260 -23.67 -32.34 -8.36
CA ILE A 260 -23.54 -32.03 -9.79
C ILE A 260 -23.73 -33.29 -10.67
N PRO A 261 -23.90 -33.16 -11.99
CA PRO A 261 -23.97 -34.31 -12.89
C PRO A 261 -22.71 -35.18 -12.85
N ARG A 262 -22.85 -36.50 -13.00
CA ARG A 262 -21.70 -37.43 -13.03
C ARG A 262 -20.86 -37.34 -14.32
N GLY A 263 -21.45 -36.84 -15.41
CA GLY A 263 -20.83 -36.71 -16.73
C GLY A 263 -19.78 -35.61 -16.85
N VAL A 264 -18.97 -35.37 -15.81
CA VAL A 264 -18.02 -34.25 -15.72
C VAL A 264 -16.56 -34.70 -15.81
N SER A 265 -15.75 -33.96 -16.58
CA SER A 265 -14.32 -34.25 -16.79
C SER A 265 -13.42 -33.49 -15.83
N LYS A 266 -13.76 -32.23 -15.50
CA LYS A 266 -12.97 -31.33 -14.67
C LYS A 266 -13.84 -30.53 -13.72
N LEU A 267 -13.28 -30.15 -12.57
CA LEU A 267 -13.91 -29.36 -11.53
C LEU A 267 -13.00 -28.24 -11.04
N ARG A 268 -13.60 -27.14 -10.60
CA ARG A 268 -12.98 -26.07 -9.80
C ARG A 268 -14.00 -25.53 -8.80
N ALA A 269 -13.52 -24.89 -7.73
CA ALA A 269 -14.40 -24.26 -6.75
C ALA A 269 -13.89 -22.88 -6.36
N ARG A 270 -14.79 -22.06 -5.83
CA ARG A 270 -14.48 -20.84 -5.11
C ARG A 270 -15.45 -20.67 -3.95
N SER A 271 -15.08 -19.85 -2.97
CA SER A 271 -15.84 -19.63 -1.74
C SER A 271 -16.11 -18.16 -1.50
N ARG A 272 -17.15 -17.87 -0.74
CA ARG A 272 -17.40 -16.56 -0.12
C ARG A 272 -18.08 -16.73 1.23
N ASP A 273 -18.03 -15.68 2.05
CA ASP A 273 -18.86 -15.61 3.24
C ASP A 273 -20.33 -15.39 2.82
N PRO A 274 -21.28 -16.26 3.24
CA PRO A 274 -22.68 -16.11 2.89
C PRO A 274 -23.46 -15.14 3.79
N LEU A 275 -22.91 -14.77 4.94
CA LEU A 275 -23.59 -13.96 5.96
C LEU A 275 -23.38 -12.47 5.73
N VAL A 276 -22.37 -12.09 4.96
CA VAL A 276 -22.10 -10.71 4.56
C VAL A 276 -21.96 -10.58 3.04
N PRO A 277 -22.11 -9.37 2.46
CA PRO A 277 -21.87 -9.11 1.05
C PRO A 277 -20.39 -9.22 0.65
N SER A 278 -19.80 -10.42 0.79
CA SER A 278 -18.38 -10.65 0.51
C SER A 278 -18.12 -10.97 -0.97
N PRO A 279 -16.97 -10.53 -1.52
CA PRO A 279 -16.52 -10.95 -2.83
C PRO A 279 -16.14 -12.44 -2.84
N TRP A 280 -16.28 -13.05 -4.01
CA TRP A 280 -15.84 -14.42 -4.24
C TRP A 280 -14.32 -14.55 -4.18
N SER A 281 -13.81 -15.65 -3.61
CA SER A 281 -12.41 -16.05 -3.73
C SER A 281 -12.01 -16.29 -5.18
N GLN A 282 -10.71 -16.34 -5.44
CA GLN A 282 -10.19 -16.87 -6.68
C GLN A 282 -10.61 -18.34 -6.86
N TRP A 283 -10.84 -18.73 -8.10
CA TRP A 283 -11.10 -20.13 -8.46
C TRP A 283 -9.87 -20.99 -8.15
N THR A 284 -10.11 -22.20 -7.66
CA THR A 284 -9.06 -23.23 -7.66
C THR A 284 -8.65 -23.55 -9.11
N PRO A 285 -7.42 -24.04 -9.33
CA PRO A 285 -7.08 -24.65 -10.61
C PRO A 285 -8.06 -25.77 -10.98
N TRP A 286 -8.20 -26.03 -12.28
CA TRP A 286 -8.98 -27.16 -12.78
C TRP A 286 -8.39 -28.48 -12.32
N LYS A 287 -9.22 -29.33 -11.70
CA LYS A 287 -8.87 -30.68 -11.27
C LYS A 287 -9.63 -31.71 -12.10
N ASN A 288 -8.92 -32.68 -12.66
CA ASN A 288 -9.55 -33.79 -13.39
C ASN A 288 -10.35 -34.68 -12.42
N VAL A 289 -11.52 -35.14 -12.87
CA VAL A 289 -12.32 -36.14 -12.16
C VAL A 289 -11.84 -37.52 -12.59
N THR A 290 -11.01 -38.13 -11.75
CA THR A 290 -10.63 -39.55 -11.89
C THR A 290 -11.81 -40.38 -11.42
N ASN A 291 -12.46 -41.07 -12.36
CA ASN A 291 -13.44 -42.11 -12.07
C ASN A 291 -12.77 -43.37 -11.55
#